data_AF-A0A8H7P7C2-F1
#
_entry.id   AF-A0A8H7P7C2-F1
#
_cell.length_a   1.000
_cell.length_b   1.000
_cell.length_c   1.000
_cell.angle_alpha   90.00
_cell.angle_beta   90.00
_cell.angle_gamma   90.00
#
_symmetry.space_group_name_H-M   'P 1'
#
loop_
_entity.id
_entity.type
_entity.pdbx_description
1 polymer ?
#
loop_
_entity_poly.entity_id
_entity_poly.type
_entity_poly.pdbx_seq_one_letter_code
_entity_poly.pdbx_strand_id
1 'polypeptide(L)'
;MAPTSQPLPAGEQRGSLDSSVDSNALEKAAKKEPAAGVTQNEFDVYGNEETADIKYRTMVWWKAAALMLAETVSLGILSIPSVFATLGMVAGCILVIGLGAIATATGYMIGLFKLRYPHVHNMADAGMILWGPVGREILGAAQVIFMVFICGSHVLTGLIAFDTITSGASCSVLWAGVSAIICLVLTIPRTLDGISYLSVASFISILAAVFITMIGVGVAGHQGGVTVTANLSFASGFLAVTDIIFAYAGHVGFFTFIAEMRKPEDFSKALYCLQAADTTLYLVVGIVVYAFAGPNTVSPALGNTGTTLRKIAYGMALPTIMIAGVINGHVCAKLVS
;
A
#
# COMPACT_ATOMS: atom_id res chain seq x y z
N MET A 1 -73.57 20.08 -34.10
CA MET A 1 -73.76 21.44 -34.67
C MET A 1 -73.75 22.42 -33.50
N ALA A 2 -72.83 23.39 -33.33
CA ALA A 2 -71.71 23.86 -34.16
C ALA A 2 -72.10 24.36 -35.58
N PRO A 3 -71.40 25.36 -36.19
CA PRO A 3 -70.16 26.05 -35.78
C PRO A 3 -70.48 27.31 -34.91
N THR A 4 -69.77 28.46 -34.81
CA THR A 4 -68.65 29.09 -35.57
C THR A 4 -67.84 30.04 -34.65
N SER A 5 -66.96 30.88 -35.21
CA SER A 5 -65.93 31.71 -34.52
C SER A 5 -66.02 33.22 -34.84
N GLN A 6 -65.27 34.05 -34.10
CA GLN A 6 -64.93 35.44 -34.44
C GLN A 6 -63.41 35.69 -34.31
N PRO A 7 -62.81 36.61 -35.12
CA PRO A 7 -61.36 36.87 -35.14
C PRO A 7 -60.92 38.18 -34.44
N LEU A 8 -59.60 38.36 -34.35
CA LEU A 8 -58.88 39.54 -33.85
C LEU A 8 -58.97 40.78 -34.77
N PRO A 9 -58.75 41.98 -34.21
CA PRO A 9 -57.84 42.97 -34.79
C PRO A 9 -56.60 43.18 -33.91
N ALA A 10 -55.58 43.88 -34.40
CA ALA A 10 -54.28 44.02 -33.74
C ALA A 10 -53.80 45.48 -33.63
N GLY A 11 -53.01 45.74 -32.60
CA GLY A 11 -52.00 46.81 -32.58
C GLY A 11 -52.41 48.14 -31.96
N GLU A 12 -51.88 48.41 -30.76
CA GLU A 12 -51.50 49.77 -30.36
C GLU A 12 -50.21 49.71 -29.53
N GLN A 13 -49.25 50.58 -29.82
CA GLN A 13 -47.92 50.57 -29.18
C GLN A 13 -47.87 51.55 -28.01
N ARG A 14 -47.22 51.15 -26.90
CA ARG A 14 -46.97 52.05 -25.76
C ARG A 14 -46.01 53.17 -26.14
N GLY A 15 -46.47 54.42 -26.03
CA GLY A 15 -45.60 55.59 -26.10
C GLY A 15 -44.92 55.91 -24.76
N SER A 16 -43.62 56.18 -24.83
CA SER A 16 -42.87 57.13 -23.98
C SER A 16 -43.08 57.12 -22.45
N LEU A 17 -42.11 56.54 -21.72
CA LEU A 17 -41.62 57.14 -20.47
C LEU A 17 -40.08 57.10 -20.41
N ASP A 18 -39.50 58.29 -20.56
CA ASP A 18 -38.18 58.82 -20.16
C ASP A 18 -36.89 57.97 -20.31
N SER A 19 -35.83 58.62 -20.78
CA SER A 19 -34.52 58.02 -21.10
C SER A 19 -33.40 58.57 -20.20
N SER A 20 -33.27 58.02 -19.00
CA SER A 20 -32.20 58.41 -18.05
C SER A 20 -31.72 57.29 -17.10
N VAL A 21 -31.76 56.02 -17.54
CA VAL A 21 -31.07 54.93 -16.83
C VAL A 21 -29.56 55.08 -17.06
N ASP A 22 -28.86 55.63 -16.06
CA ASP A 22 -27.41 55.84 -16.07
C ASP A 22 -26.64 54.53 -16.33
N SER A 23 -25.93 54.47 -17.45
CA SER A 23 -25.12 53.31 -17.84
C SER A 23 -23.97 53.03 -16.86
N ASN A 24 -23.51 54.04 -16.11
CA ASN A 24 -22.51 53.85 -15.05
C ASN A 24 -23.06 53.09 -13.84
N ALA A 25 -24.38 53.14 -13.60
CA ALA A 25 -25.02 52.36 -12.54
C ALA A 25 -25.06 50.87 -12.88
N LEU A 26 -25.31 50.52 -14.15
CA LEU A 26 -25.24 49.14 -14.64
C LEU A 26 -23.79 48.61 -14.66
N GLU A 27 -22.80 49.42 -15.06
CA GLU A 27 -21.40 48.97 -15.02
C GLU A 27 -20.88 48.78 -13.58
N LYS A 28 -21.34 49.59 -12.62
CA LYS A 28 -21.06 49.37 -11.19
C LYS A 28 -21.77 48.14 -10.63
N ALA A 29 -22.99 47.84 -11.07
CA ALA A 29 -23.68 46.61 -10.69
C ALA A 29 -22.95 45.35 -11.19
N ALA A 30 -22.34 45.41 -12.38
CA ALA A 30 -21.55 44.32 -12.97
C ALA A 30 -20.17 44.09 -12.32
N LYS A 31 -19.76 44.92 -11.34
CA LYS A 31 -18.45 44.85 -10.66
C LYS A 31 -18.53 44.45 -9.18
N LYS A 32 -19.64 43.85 -8.74
CA LYS A 32 -19.77 43.31 -7.38
C LYS A 32 -19.45 41.82 -7.33
N GLU A 33 -18.44 41.48 -6.51
CA GLU A 33 -18.13 40.12 -6.03
C GLU A 33 -17.94 39.03 -7.11
N PRO A 34 -16.70 38.68 -7.51
CA PRO A 34 -16.48 37.33 -8.01
C PRO A 34 -16.88 36.36 -6.91
N ALA A 35 -17.91 35.55 -7.16
CA ALA A 35 -18.39 34.56 -6.20
C ALA A 35 -17.21 33.70 -5.75
N ALA A 36 -16.94 33.67 -4.45
CA ALA A 36 -15.82 32.94 -3.89
C ALA A 36 -15.97 31.45 -4.24
N GLY A 37 -15.23 31.00 -5.25
CA GLY A 37 -15.23 29.60 -5.66
C GLY A 37 -14.80 28.75 -4.48
N VAL A 38 -15.65 27.76 -4.12
CA VAL A 38 -15.47 26.91 -2.93
C VAL A 38 -14.02 26.44 -2.86
N THR A 39 -13.29 26.97 -1.90
CA THR A 39 -11.85 26.73 -1.79
C THR A 39 -11.61 25.27 -1.48
N GLN A 40 -10.86 24.58 -2.35
CA GLN A 40 -10.55 23.15 -2.19
C GLN A 40 -9.81 22.82 -0.88
N ASN A 41 -9.36 23.86 -0.15
CA ASN A 41 -8.66 23.79 1.12
C ASN A 41 -9.59 23.56 2.35
N GLU A 42 -10.91 23.79 2.25
CA GLU A 42 -11.80 23.77 3.43
C GLU A 42 -12.04 22.35 4.00
N PHE A 43 -11.78 21.31 3.20
CA PHE A 43 -11.84 19.90 3.60
C PHE A 43 -10.45 19.23 3.58
N ASP A 44 -9.39 20.02 3.66
CA ASP A 44 -8.01 19.54 3.71
C ASP A 44 -7.50 19.51 5.15
N VAL A 45 -7.33 18.31 5.70
CA VAL A 45 -6.90 18.07 7.10
C VAL A 45 -5.52 18.69 7.40
N TYR A 46 -4.67 18.87 6.38
CA TYR A 46 -3.34 19.48 6.52
C TYR A 46 -3.33 20.99 6.22
N GLY A 47 -4.41 21.56 5.67
CA GLY A 47 -4.51 22.97 5.29
C GLY A 47 -3.47 23.41 4.25
N ASN A 48 -3.17 24.72 4.21
CA ASN A 48 -2.09 25.24 3.36
C ASN A 48 -0.74 25.22 4.10
N GLU A 49 0.06 24.18 3.86
CA GLU A 49 1.39 23.98 4.45
C GLU A 49 2.47 24.99 4.00
N GLU A 50 2.17 25.97 3.15
CA GLU A 50 3.16 26.97 2.70
C GLU A 50 3.84 27.70 3.86
N THR A 51 3.13 27.97 4.95
CA THR A 51 3.61 28.68 6.16
C THR A 51 3.73 27.81 7.41
N ALA A 52 3.56 26.49 7.32
CA ALA A 52 3.69 25.58 8.46
C ALA A 52 5.15 25.17 8.75
N ASP A 53 5.52 25.11 10.03
CA ASP A 53 6.83 24.64 10.51
C ASP A 53 7.09 23.15 10.19
N ILE A 54 6.02 22.35 10.10
CA ILE A 54 6.06 20.94 9.72
C ILE A 54 5.21 20.78 8.46
N LYS A 55 5.81 20.20 7.41
CA LYS A 55 5.17 19.94 6.12
C LYS A 55 5.06 18.44 5.94
N TYR A 56 3.85 17.90 5.87
CA TYR A 56 3.57 16.48 5.73
C TYR A 56 3.52 16.08 4.23
N ARG A 57 3.24 17.01 3.31
CA ARG A 57 3.22 16.76 1.86
C ARG A 57 4.60 16.86 1.19
N THR A 58 5.59 16.18 1.75
CA THR A 58 6.97 16.17 1.25
C THR A 58 7.30 15.01 0.31
N MET A 59 6.49 13.94 0.30
CA MET A 59 6.84 12.71 -0.40
C MET A 59 6.68 12.82 -1.93
N VAL A 60 7.69 12.39 -2.68
CA VAL A 60 7.68 12.30 -4.14
C VAL A 60 7.41 10.87 -4.59
N TRP A 61 6.89 10.66 -5.80
CA TRP A 61 6.39 9.36 -6.27
C TRP A 61 7.40 8.20 -6.17
N TRP A 62 8.70 8.46 -6.37
CA TRP A 62 9.72 7.41 -6.23
C TRP A 62 10.03 7.09 -4.76
N LYS A 63 9.91 8.06 -3.85
CA LYS A 63 9.97 7.80 -2.39
C LYS A 63 8.75 6.97 -1.96
N ALA A 64 7.56 7.29 -2.46
CA ALA A 64 6.35 6.51 -2.23
C ALA A 64 6.47 5.07 -2.78
N ALA A 65 7.00 4.89 -3.99
CA ALA A 65 7.26 3.56 -4.55
C ALA A 65 8.24 2.75 -3.66
N ALA A 66 9.34 3.38 -3.20
CA ALA A 66 10.30 2.73 -2.31
C ALA A 66 9.74 2.42 -0.91
N LEU A 67 8.84 3.27 -0.39
CA LEU A 67 8.10 3.04 0.86
C LEU A 67 7.18 1.82 0.75
N MET A 68 6.34 1.77 -0.29
CA MET A 68 5.43 0.66 -0.55
C MET A 68 6.20 -0.65 -0.81
N LEU A 69 7.30 -0.58 -1.57
CA LEU A 69 8.19 -1.74 -1.81
C LEU A 69 8.87 -2.25 -0.55
N ALA A 70 9.26 -1.37 0.38
CA ALA A 70 9.84 -1.76 1.65
C ALA A 70 8.81 -2.45 2.57
N GLU A 71 7.53 -2.11 2.44
CA GLU A 71 6.41 -2.70 3.17
C GLU A 71 6.02 -4.08 2.60
N THR A 72 5.65 -4.18 1.32
CA THR A 72 5.14 -5.42 0.71
C THR A 72 6.20 -6.52 0.66
N VAL A 73 7.38 -6.20 0.09
CA VAL A 73 8.45 -7.18 -0.15
C VAL A 73 8.93 -7.82 1.15
N SER A 74 8.97 -7.08 2.26
CA SER A 74 9.61 -7.53 3.51
C SER A 74 9.05 -8.82 4.09
N LEU A 75 7.76 -9.10 3.92
CA LEU A 75 7.14 -10.36 4.37
C LEU A 75 6.71 -11.22 3.17
N GLY A 76 6.21 -10.61 2.09
CA GLY A 76 5.73 -11.34 0.91
C GLY A 76 6.81 -12.20 0.26
N ILE A 77 8.01 -11.66 0.04
CA ILE A 77 9.10 -12.39 -0.64
C ILE A 77 9.61 -13.62 0.15
N LEU A 78 9.25 -13.69 1.43
CA LEU A 78 9.70 -14.73 2.36
C LEU A 78 8.79 -15.96 2.37
N SER A 79 7.50 -15.83 2.05
CA SER A 79 6.55 -16.97 2.00
C SER A 79 6.40 -17.57 0.59
N ILE A 80 6.58 -16.76 -0.46
CA ILE A 80 6.31 -17.17 -1.86
C ILE A 80 7.06 -18.47 -2.29
N PRO A 81 8.31 -18.75 -1.88
CA PRO A 81 8.94 -20.03 -2.23
C PRO A 81 8.24 -21.29 -1.69
N SER A 82 7.73 -21.28 -0.45
CA SER A 82 6.97 -22.44 0.09
C SER A 82 5.57 -22.55 -0.51
N VAL A 83 4.98 -21.44 -0.96
CA VAL A 83 3.77 -21.43 -1.78
C VAL A 83 3.99 -22.16 -3.10
N PHE A 84 5.11 -21.90 -3.78
CA PHE A 84 5.49 -22.60 -5.02
C PHE A 84 5.71 -24.11 -4.78
N ALA A 85 6.35 -24.48 -3.66
CA ALA A 85 6.50 -25.89 -3.27
C ALA A 85 5.17 -26.59 -2.94
N THR A 86 4.18 -25.84 -2.43
CA THR A 86 2.84 -26.37 -2.12
C THR A 86 1.99 -26.53 -3.39
N LEU A 87 1.90 -25.49 -4.21
CA LEU A 87 1.00 -25.43 -5.38
C LEU A 87 1.57 -26.07 -6.65
N GLY A 88 2.90 -26.17 -6.75
CA GLY A 88 3.61 -26.50 -7.98
C GLY A 88 3.82 -25.27 -8.88
N MET A 89 4.81 -25.37 -9.78
CA MET A 89 5.31 -24.24 -10.60
C MET A 89 4.21 -23.50 -11.36
N VAL A 90 3.35 -24.23 -12.08
CA VAL A 90 2.40 -23.63 -13.01
C VAL A 90 1.31 -22.85 -12.26
N ALA A 91 0.79 -23.44 -11.18
CA ALA A 91 -0.21 -22.78 -10.34
C ALA A 91 0.40 -21.57 -9.60
N GLY A 92 1.62 -21.68 -9.06
CA GLY A 92 2.34 -20.58 -8.44
C GLY A 92 2.51 -19.37 -9.38
N CYS A 93 3.03 -19.60 -10.58
CA CYS A 93 3.18 -18.54 -11.61
C CYS A 93 1.85 -17.88 -11.97
N ILE A 94 0.80 -18.67 -12.24
CA ILE A 94 -0.52 -18.14 -12.63
C ILE A 94 -1.14 -17.31 -11.50
N LEU A 95 -1.03 -17.76 -10.25
CA LEU A 95 -1.61 -17.06 -9.10
C LEU A 95 -0.82 -15.80 -8.73
N VAL A 96 0.52 -15.82 -8.76
CA VAL A 96 1.34 -14.61 -8.53
C VAL A 96 1.06 -13.54 -9.58
N ILE A 97 0.94 -13.90 -10.86
CA ILE A 97 0.64 -12.94 -11.93
C ILE A 97 -0.84 -12.48 -11.86
N GLY A 98 -1.78 -13.41 -11.65
CA GLY A 98 -3.21 -13.11 -11.60
C GLY A 98 -3.64 -12.27 -10.40
N LEU A 99 -3.18 -12.62 -9.19
CA LEU A 99 -3.42 -11.83 -7.99
C LEU A 99 -2.64 -10.51 -8.04
N GLY A 100 -1.44 -10.49 -8.64
CA GLY A 100 -0.71 -9.25 -8.91
C GLY A 100 -1.49 -8.29 -9.82
N ALA A 101 -2.11 -8.79 -10.90
CA ALA A 101 -2.96 -7.98 -11.77
C ALA A 101 -4.22 -7.43 -11.07
N ILE A 102 -4.83 -8.23 -10.18
CA ILE A 102 -5.96 -7.80 -9.34
C ILE A 102 -5.51 -6.75 -8.31
N ALA A 103 -4.31 -6.91 -7.73
CA ALA A 103 -3.69 -5.93 -6.84
C ALA A 103 -3.40 -4.59 -7.57
N THR A 104 -2.94 -4.61 -8.83
CA THR A 104 -2.83 -3.41 -9.67
C THR A 104 -4.18 -2.70 -9.80
N ALA A 105 -5.23 -3.45 -10.14
CA ALA A 105 -6.54 -2.88 -10.43
C ALA A 105 -7.19 -2.26 -9.19
N THR A 106 -7.16 -2.98 -8.06
CA THR A 106 -7.68 -2.48 -6.76
C THR A 106 -6.87 -1.29 -6.24
N GLY A 107 -5.54 -1.31 -6.36
CA GLY A 107 -4.67 -0.18 -6.03
C GLY A 107 -4.96 1.05 -6.89
N TYR A 108 -5.20 0.87 -8.18
CA TYR A 108 -5.54 1.96 -9.09
C TYR A 108 -6.90 2.57 -8.77
N MET A 109 -7.89 1.73 -8.42
CA MET A 109 -9.21 2.20 -7.95
C MET A 109 -9.11 2.99 -6.63
N ILE A 110 -8.26 2.60 -5.69
CA ILE A 110 -7.98 3.37 -4.46
C ILE A 110 -7.37 4.75 -4.82
N GLY A 111 -6.42 4.79 -5.76
CA GLY A 111 -5.85 6.04 -6.28
C GLY A 111 -6.92 6.97 -6.86
N LEU A 112 -7.79 6.47 -7.74
CA LEU A 112 -8.91 7.24 -8.29
C LEU A 112 -9.91 7.68 -7.21
N PHE A 113 -10.19 6.84 -6.21
CA PHE A 113 -11.09 7.18 -5.10
C PHE A 113 -10.54 8.33 -4.25
N LYS A 114 -9.24 8.31 -3.91
CA LYS A 114 -8.57 9.40 -3.18
C LYS A 114 -8.51 10.70 -3.98
N LEU A 115 -8.30 10.63 -5.31
CA LEU A 115 -8.38 11.80 -6.18
C LEU A 115 -9.81 12.36 -6.28
N ARG A 116 -10.84 11.51 -6.18
CA ARG A 116 -12.25 11.95 -6.16
C ARG A 116 -12.69 12.49 -4.80
N TYR A 117 -12.13 11.96 -3.71
CA TYR A 117 -12.45 12.32 -2.33
C TYR A 117 -11.18 12.66 -1.53
N PRO A 118 -10.60 13.88 -1.70
CA PRO A 118 -9.31 14.23 -1.09
C PRO A 118 -9.27 14.15 0.44
N HIS A 119 -10.42 14.25 1.11
CA HIS A 119 -10.53 14.18 2.57
C HIS A 119 -10.39 12.77 3.16
N VAL A 120 -10.34 11.70 2.34
CA VAL A 120 -10.20 10.30 2.79
C VAL A 120 -8.74 10.01 3.14
N HIS A 121 -8.41 9.77 4.41
CA HIS A 121 -7.02 9.54 4.86
C HIS A 121 -6.74 8.06 5.20
N ASN A 122 -7.79 7.27 5.45
CA ASN A 122 -7.70 5.87 5.84
C ASN A 122 -8.90 5.05 5.31
N MET A 123 -8.96 3.76 5.64
CA MET A 123 -10.05 2.87 5.21
C MET A 123 -11.37 3.12 5.94
N ALA A 124 -11.33 3.67 7.17
CA ALA A 124 -12.54 4.05 7.91
C ALA A 124 -13.25 5.24 7.22
N ASP A 125 -12.51 6.24 6.74
CA ASP A 125 -13.06 7.36 5.98
C ASP A 125 -13.67 6.88 4.66
N ALA A 126 -12.98 5.98 3.94
CA ALA A 126 -13.50 5.37 2.73
C ALA A 126 -14.78 4.56 3.02
N GLY A 127 -14.80 3.80 4.12
CA GLY A 127 -15.98 3.11 4.63
C GLY A 127 -17.14 4.05 4.96
N MET A 128 -16.85 5.24 5.48
CA MET A 128 -17.86 6.25 5.79
C MET A 128 -18.55 6.80 4.53
N ILE A 129 -17.82 6.92 3.41
CA ILE A 129 -18.40 7.32 2.12
C ILE A 129 -19.20 6.17 1.50
N LEU A 130 -18.74 4.92 1.63
CA LEU A 130 -19.35 3.75 0.98
C LEU A 130 -20.61 3.23 1.69
N TRP A 131 -20.59 3.14 3.03
CA TRP A 131 -21.68 2.58 3.84
C TRP A 131 -21.96 3.38 5.13
N GLY A 132 -21.58 4.66 5.18
CA GLY A 132 -21.87 5.53 6.33
C GLY A 132 -21.20 5.05 7.63
N PRO A 133 -21.78 5.33 8.81
CA PRO A 133 -21.18 4.96 10.09
C PRO A 133 -20.84 3.48 10.23
N VAL A 134 -21.66 2.57 9.68
CA VAL A 134 -21.40 1.13 9.73
C VAL A 134 -20.18 0.74 8.89
N GLY A 135 -20.01 1.34 7.71
CA GLY A 135 -18.82 1.14 6.88
C GLY A 135 -17.54 1.66 7.53
N ARG A 136 -17.62 2.80 8.23
CA ARG A 136 -16.51 3.39 8.98
C ARG A 136 -15.97 2.42 10.03
N GLU A 137 -16.85 1.92 10.90
CA GLU A 137 -16.42 1.03 11.99
C GLU A 137 -15.90 -0.32 11.46
N ILE A 138 -16.55 -0.91 10.44
CA ILE A 138 -16.13 -2.19 9.87
C ILE A 138 -14.75 -2.07 9.19
N LEU A 139 -14.54 -1.08 8.32
CA LEU A 139 -13.27 -0.95 7.60
C LEU A 139 -12.15 -0.40 8.50
N GLY A 140 -12.47 0.48 9.47
CA GLY A 140 -11.52 0.94 10.47
C GLY A 140 -11.03 -0.20 11.37
N ALA A 141 -11.95 -0.98 11.93
CA ALA A 141 -11.60 -2.15 12.75
C ALA A 141 -10.79 -3.19 11.93
N ALA A 142 -11.19 -3.47 10.69
CA ALA A 142 -10.46 -4.39 9.82
C ALA A 142 -9.03 -3.88 9.53
N GLN A 143 -8.84 -2.59 9.23
CA GLN A 143 -7.52 -2.00 8.98
C GLN A 143 -6.62 -2.08 10.21
N VAL A 144 -7.12 -1.73 11.40
CA VAL A 144 -6.36 -1.80 12.67
C VAL A 144 -6.00 -3.23 13.03
N ILE A 145 -6.95 -4.17 12.95
CA ILE A 145 -6.70 -5.60 13.24
C ILE A 145 -5.64 -6.17 12.30
N PHE A 146 -5.72 -5.86 11.00
CA PHE A 146 -4.76 -6.33 10.01
C PHE A 146 -3.36 -5.74 10.22
N MET A 147 -3.26 -4.43 10.52
CA MET A 147 -1.99 -3.77 10.88
C MET A 147 -1.35 -4.34 12.16
N VAL A 148 -2.16 -4.68 13.17
CA VAL A 148 -1.66 -5.36 14.39
C VAL A 148 -1.09 -6.74 14.07
N PHE A 149 -1.75 -7.52 13.20
CA PHE A 149 -1.20 -8.81 12.75
C PHE A 149 0.06 -8.66 11.90
N ILE A 150 0.17 -7.67 11.02
CA ILE A 150 1.42 -7.39 10.28
C ILE A 150 2.55 -7.04 11.26
N CYS A 151 2.31 -6.16 12.23
CA CYS A 151 3.29 -5.83 13.27
C CYS A 151 3.74 -7.09 14.05
N GLY A 152 2.80 -7.99 14.36
CA GLY A 152 3.09 -9.30 14.95
C GLY A 152 3.98 -10.18 14.06
N SER A 153 3.71 -10.24 12.75
CA SER A 153 4.52 -10.96 11.76
C SER A 153 5.93 -10.40 11.61
N HIS A 154 6.12 -9.07 11.71
CA HIS A 154 7.46 -8.47 11.78
C HIS A 154 8.21 -8.87 13.06
N VAL A 155 7.55 -8.85 14.23
CA VAL A 155 8.15 -9.29 15.50
C VAL A 155 8.51 -10.78 15.47
N LEU A 156 7.66 -11.63 14.88
CA LEU A 156 7.93 -13.05 14.68
C LEU A 156 9.12 -13.29 13.71
N THR A 157 9.18 -12.54 12.61
CA THR A 157 10.28 -12.66 11.64
C THR A 157 11.61 -12.14 12.26
N GLY A 158 11.55 -11.12 13.11
CA GLY A 158 12.68 -10.61 13.89
C GLY A 158 13.17 -11.61 14.94
N LEU A 159 12.26 -12.31 15.63
CA LEU A 159 12.58 -13.48 16.48
C LEU A 159 13.37 -14.52 15.67
N ILE A 160 12.85 -14.94 14.51
CA ILE A 160 13.50 -15.98 13.68
C ILE A 160 14.88 -15.52 13.23
N ALA A 161 15.05 -14.25 12.87
CA ALA A 161 16.33 -13.67 12.47
C ALA A 161 17.35 -13.68 13.62
N PHE A 162 17.01 -13.16 14.80
CA PHE A 162 17.92 -13.14 15.95
C PHE A 162 18.26 -14.54 16.46
N ASP A 163 17.28 -15.44 16.54
CA ASP A 163 17.48 -16.83 16.94
C ASP A 163 18.44 -17.55 15.97
N THR A 164 18.23 -17.38 14.66
CA THR A 164 19.08 -17.96 13.61
C THR A 164 20.52 -17.41 13.63
N ILE A 165 20.70 -16.10 13.83
CA ILE A 165 22.02 -15.45 13.91
C ILE A 165 22.77 -15.95 15.15
N THR A 166 22.11 -15.94 16.31
CA THR A 166 22.70 -16.35 17.60
C THR A 166 22.82 -17.86 17.76
N SER A 167 22.18 -18.66 16.89
CA SER A 167 22.15 -20.14 16.95
C SER A 167 21.31 -20.69 18.12
N GLY A 168 20.20 -20.03 18.47
CA GLY A 168 19.34 -20.43 19.58
C GLY A 168 19.96 -20.22 20.97
N ALA A 169 20.86 -19.24 21.12
CA ALA A 169 21.61 -19.00 22.37
C ALA A 169 20.76 -18.53 23.57
N SER A 170 19.50 -18.15 23.33
CA SER A 170 18.52 -17.69 24.31
C SER A 170 17.14 -18.19 23.89
N CYS A 171 16.18 -18.28 24.83
CA CYS A 171 14.82 -18.68 24.46
C CYS A 171 14.18 -17.64 23.52
N SER A 172 13.52 -18.11 22.46
CA SER A 172 13.09 -17.25 21.34
C SER A 172 12.06 -16.18 21.75
N VAL A 173 11.34 -16.38 22.86
CA VAL A 173 10.46 -15.37 23.47
C VAL A 173 11.22 -14.08 23.82
N LEU A 174 12.48 -14.18 24.28
CA LEU A 174 13.32 -12.99 24.52
C LEU A 174 13.66 -12.28 23.20
N TRP A 175 13.88 -13.02 22.11
CA TRP A 175 14.13 -12.43 20.79
C TRP A 175 12.91 -11.72 20.20
N ALA A 176 11.69 -12.23 20.43
CA ALA A 176 10.46 -11.46 20.14
C ALA A 176 10.38 -10.19 21.00
N GLY A 177 10.68 -10.27 22.31
CA GLY A 177 10.71 -9.10 23.18
C GLY A 177 11.69 -8.02 22.70
N VAL A 178 12.92 -8.41 22.35
CA VAL A 178 13.95 -7.52 21.78
C VAL A 178 13.48 -6.93 20.44
N SER A 179 12.94 -7.76 19.54
CA SER A 179 12.40 -7.29 18.25
C SER A 179 11.27 -6.26 18.45
N ALA A 180 10.34 -6.52 19.37
CA ALA A 180 9.23 -5.60 19.66
C ALA A 180 9.71 -4.27 20.26
N ILE A 181 10.69 -4.30 21.16
CA ILE A 181 11.31 -3.09 21.72
C ILE A 181 12.03 -2.26 20.64
N ILE A 182 12.76 -2.93 19.73
CA ILE A 182 13.45 -2.25 18.61
C ILE A 182 12.43 -1.57 17.69
N CYS A 183 11.37 -2.28 17.26
CA CYS A 183 10.30 -1.70 16.46
C CYS A 183 9.61 -0.53 17.17
N LEU A 184 9.30 -0.66 18.47
CA LEU A 184 8.67 0.39 19.27
C LEU A 184 9.52 1.66 19.33
N VAL A 185 10.82 1.53 19.63
CA VAL A 185 11.76 2.68 19.70
C VAL A 185 11.93 3.34 18.33
N LEU A 186 12.03 2.56 17.26
CA LEU A 186 12.14 3.08 15.90
C LEU A 186 10.84 3.69 15.36
N THR A 187 9.69 3.49 16.02
CA THR A 187 8.38 4.09 15.67
C THR A 187 8.18 5.49 16.26
N ILE A 188 9.05 5.93 17.17
CA ILE A 188 9.03 7.28 17.78
C ILE A 188 9.17 8.44 16.75
N PRO A 189 10.05 8.41 15.72
CA PRO A 189 10.11 9.46 14.71
C PRO A 189 8.84 9.55 13.85
N ARG A 190 8.01 10.58 14.09
CA ARG A 190 6.70 10.79 13.44
C ARG A 190 6.72 11.45 12.04
N THR A 191 7.86 11.55 11.37
CA THR A 191 8.00 12.30 10.10
C THR A 191 8.31 11.39 8.91
N LEU A 192 7.38 11.28 7.96
CA LEU A 192 7.45 10.29 6.88
C LEU A 192 8.54 10.56 5.82
N ASP A 193 9.10 11.77 5.72
CA ASP A 193 10.27 12.01 4.85
C ASP A 193 11.53 11.28 5.36
N GLY A 194 11.74 11.26 6.69
CA GLY A 194 12.80 10.49 7.33
C GLY A 194 12.58 8.98 7.16
N ILE A 195 11.33 8.52 7.34
CA ILE A 195 10.94 7.12 7.10
C ILE A 195 11.13 6.74 5.63
N SER A 196 10.95 7.66 4.67
CA SER A 196 11.20 7.41 3.25
C SER A 196 12.67 7.08 2.95
N TYR A 197 13.63 7.75 3.61
CA TYR A 197 15.06 7.39 3.48
C TYR A 197 15.38 6.04 4.14
N LEU A 198 14.78 5.75 5.29
CA LEU A 198 14.87 4.42 5.92
C LEU A 198 14.26 3.33 5.02
N SER A 199 13.21 3.64 4.27
CA SER A 199 12.56 2.71 3.34
C SER A 199 13.45 2.36 2.15
N VAL A 200 14.21 3.31 1.60
CA VAL A 200 15.21 3.03 0.55
C VAL A 200 16.31 2.10 1.09
N ALA A 201 16.79 2.34 2.30
CA ALA A 201 17.77 1.46 2.95
C ALA A 201 17.19 0.05 3.21
N SER A 202 15.95 -0.02 3.72
CA SER A 202 15.17 -1.24 3.93
C SER A 202 15.03 -2.06 2.65
N PHE A 203 14.65 -1.44 1.53
CA PHE A 203 14.50 -2.08 0.23
C PHE A 203 15.82 -2.64 -0.31
N ILE A 204 16.92 -1.89 -0.21
CA ILE A 204 18.26 -2.36 -0.58
C ILE A 204 18.67 -3.57 0.28
N SER A 205 18.36 -3.55 1.58
CA SER A 205 18.72 -4.60 2.53
C SER A 205 17.99 -5.93 2.25
N ILE A 206 16.68 -5.90 1.95
CA ILE A 206 15.93 -7.11 1.59
C ILE A 206 16.34 -7.65 0.23
N LEU A 207 16.58 -6.80 -0.77
CA LEU A 207 17.13 -7.23 -2.06
C LEU A 207 18.47 -7.95 -1.86
N ALA A 208 19.39 -7.41 -1.06
CA ALA A 208 20.66 -8.06 -0.76
C ALA A 208 20.47 -9.43 -0.09
N ALA A 209 19.62 -9.53 0.94
CA ALA A 209 19.31 -10.80 1.60
C ALA A 209 18.70 -11.85 0.64
N VAL A 210 17.83 -11.41 -0.27
CA VAL A 210 17.17 -12.24 -1.29
C VAL A 210 18.15 -12.71 -2.37
N PHE A 211 19.03 -11.84 -2.88
CA PHE A 211 20.08 -12.24 -3.82
C PHE A 211 21.07 -13.23 -3.18
N ILE A 212 21.49 -12.99 -1.94
CA ILE A 212 22.33 -13.94 -1.17
C ILE A 212 21.63 -15.29 -1.01
N THR A 213 20.30 -15.29 -0.80
CA THR A 213 19.49 -16.51 -0.70
C THR A 213 19.43 -17.26 -2.03
N MET A 214 19.08 -16.59 -3.13
CA MET A 214 19.01 -17.21 -4.46
C MET A 214 20.37 -17.79 -4.90
N ILE A 215 21.47 -17.05 -4.70
CA ILE A 215 22.83 -17.54 -4.99
C ILE A 215 23.16 -18.74 -4.07
N GLY A 216 22.82 -18.67 -2.79
CA GLY A 216 23.12 -19.72 -1.82
C GLY A 216 22.41 -21.04 -2.11
N VAL A 217 21.13 -21.01 -2.51
CA VAL A 217 20.38 -22.21 -2.90
C VAL A 217 20.84 -22.69 -4.29
N GLY A 218 21.12 -21.79 -5.23
CA GLY A 218 21.66 -22.14 -6.55
C GLY A 218 23.02 -22.86 -6.49
N VAL A 219 23.93 -22.40 -5.62
CA VAL A 219 25.25 -23.02 -5.38
C VAL A 219 25.13 -24.36 -4.64
N ALA A 220 24.10 -24.55 -3.80
CA ALA A 220 23.82 -25.85 -3.20
C ALA A 220 23.38 -26.91 -4.22
N GLY A 221 22.89 -26.50 -5.40
CA GLY A 221 22.37 -27.39 -6.44
C GLY A 221 20.97 -27.93 -6.12
N HIS A 222 20.39 -28.67 -7.08
CA HIS A 222 19.01 -29.16 -7.01
C HIS A 222 18.84 -30.22 -5.91
N GLN A 223 18.07 -29.90 -4.86
CA GLN A 223 17.79 -30.75 -3.70
C GLN A 223 16.53 -31.62 -3.84
N GLY A 224 15.85 -31.58 -4.99
CA GLY A 224 14.68 -32.41 -5.26
C GLY A 224 14.08 -32.21 -6.65
N GLY A 225 13.03 -32.97 -6.94
CA GLY A 225 12.25 -32.81 -8.17
C GLY A 225 11.28 -31.63 -8.08
N VAL A 226 11.10 -30.92 -9.19
CA VAL A 226 10.20 -29.77 -9.28
C VAL A 226 8.81 -30.22 -9.75
N THR A 227 7.81 -30.07 -8.88
CA THR A 227 6.41 -30.43 -9.19
C THR A 227 5.77 -29.40 -10.11
N VAL A 228 5.34 -29.82 -11.30
CA VAL A 228 4.64 -28.98 -12.29
C VAL A 228 3.21 -28.65 -11.83
N THR A 229 2.50 -29.67 -11.35
CA THR A 229 1.12 -29.62 -10.83
C THR A 229 1.00 -30.47 -9.57
N ALA A 230 0.56 -29.90 -8.45
CA ALA A 230 0.40 -30.61 -7.18
C ALA A 230 -1.02 -31.19 -7.00
N ASN A 231 -1.12 -32.39 -6.42
CA ASN A 231 -2.39 -32.91 -5.92
C ASN A 231 -2.69 -32.28 -4.55
N LEU A 232 -3.45 -31.19 -4.57
CA LEU A 232 -3.68 -30.32 -3.41
C LEU A 232 -4.84 -30.79 -2.52
N SER A 233 -4.63 -30.72 -1.21
CA SER A 233 -5.76 -30.62 -0.28
C SER A 233 -6.36 -29.22 -0.33
N PHE A 234 -7.67 -29.09 -0.07
CA PHE A 234 -8.34 -27.78 -0.04
C PHE A 234 -7.67 -26.82 0.96
N ALA A 235 -7.31 -27.30 2.16
CA ALA A 235 -6.65 -26.50 3.17
C ALA A 235 -5.25 -26.02 2.73
N SER A 236 -4.44 -26.90 2.14
CA SER A 236 -3.11 -26.56 1.62
C SER A 236 -3.18 -25.52 0.50
N GLY A 237 -4.12 -25.70 -0.44
CA GLY A 237 -4.34 -24.75 -1.53
C GLY A 237 -4.85 -23.39 -1.03
N PHE A 238 -5.79 -23.38 -0.09
CA PHE A 238 -6.35 -22.15 0.48
C PHE A 238 -5.31 -21.33 1.25
N LEU A 239 -4.49 -21.97 2.08
CA LEU A 239 -3.40 -21.29 2.80
C LEU A 239 -2.37 -20.71 1.83
N ALA A 240 -1.90 -21.51 0.86
CA ALA A 240 -0.91 -21.05 -0.12
C ALA A 240 -1.43 -19.91 -1.03
N VAL A 241 -2.74 -19.86 -1.34
CA VAL A 241 -3.37 -18.71 -2.01
C VAL A 241 -3.43 -17.49 -1.08
N THR A 242 -3.75 -17.70 0.21
CA THR A 242 -3.80 -16.64 1.22
C THR A 242 -2.43 -15.98 1.43
N ASP A 243 -1.35 -16.76 1.39
CA ASP A 243 0.03 -16.24 1.46
C ASP A 243 0.36 -15.31 0.27
N ILE A 244 -0.12 -15.61 -0.95
CA ILE A 244 0.06 -14.71 -2.12
C ILE A 244 -0.78 -13.44 -1.96
N ILE A 245 -2.02 -13.57 -1.46
CA ILE A 245 -2.89 -12.41 -1.18
C ILE A 245 -2.22 -11.50 -0.14
N PHE A 246 -1.67 -12.08 0.94
CA PHE A 246 -0.92 -11.35 1.96
C PHE A 246 0.33 -10.67 1.40
N ALA A 247 1.08 -11.35 0.53
CA ALA A 247 2.26 -10.76 -0.14
C ALA A 247 1.95 -9.52 -0.99
N TYR A 248 0.70 -9.34 -1.45
CA TYR A 248 0.24 -8.16 -2.18
C TYR A 248 -0.63 -7.19 -1.35
N ALA A 249 -0.83 -7.43 -0.06
CA ALA A 249 -1.85 -6.75 0.75
C ALA A 249 -1.49 -5.32 1.23
N GLY A 250 -0.60 -4.60 0.54
CA GLY A 250 -0.17 -3.25 0.90
C GLY A 250 -1.27 -2.18 0.82
N HIS A 251 -2.42 -2.48 0.19
CA HIS A 251 -3.52 -1.54 -0.06
C HIS A 251 -3.99 -0.79 1.20
N VAL A 252 -3.88 -1.42 2.38
CA VAL A 252 -4.23 -0.81 3.67
C VAL A 252 -3.43 0.45 4.01
N GLY A 253 -2.22 0.63 3.49
CA GLY A 253 -1.43 1.86 3.66
C GLY A 253 -1.70 2.94 2.60
N PHE A 254 -2.31 2.57 1.47
CA PHE A 254 -2.30 3.42 0.27
C PHE A 254 -2.98 4.79 0.45
N PHE A 255 -4.13 4.88 1.14
CA PHE A 255 -4.78 6.17 1.38
C PHE A 255 -3.89 7.14 2.18
N THR A 256 -3.15 6.63 3.16
CA THR A 256 -2.20 7.39 3.98
C THR A 256 -1.01 7.84 3.13
N PHE A 257 -0.41 6.94 2.34
CA PHE A 257 0.70 7.29 1.46
C PHE A 257 0.32 8.34 0.42
N ILE A 258 -0.85 8.22 -0.22
CA ILE A 258 -1.33 9.19 -1.22
C ILE A 258 -1.56 10.57 -0.58
N ALA A 259 -2.04 10.64 0.67
CA ALA A 259 -2.30 11.90 1.35
C ALA A 259 -1.04 12.74 1.60
N GLU A 260 0.11 12.07 1.76
CA GLU A 260 1.42 12.67 2.04
C GLU A 260 2.30 12.84 0.79
N MET A 261 1.84 12.34 -0.36
CA MET A 261 2.46 12.68 -1.64
C MET A 261 2.26 14.17 -1.95
N ARG A 262 3.35 14.87 -2.27
CA ARG A 262 3.36 16.26 -2.75
C ARG A 262 2.47 16.48 -3.97
N LYS A 263 2.24 15.42 -4.75
CA LYS A 263 1.29 15.34 -5.86
C LYS A 263 0.56 14.00 -5.84
N PRO A 264 -0.67 13.92 -5.30
CA PRO A 264 -1.46 12.68 -5.29
C PRO A 264 -1.68 12.07 -6.68
N GLU A 265 -1.73 12.89 -7.72
CA GLU A 265 -1.85 12.48 -9.14
C GLU A 265 -0.73 11.53 -9.60
N ASP A 266 0.48 11.71 -9.07
CA ASP A 266 1.64 10.89 -9.42
C ASP A 266 1.61 9.49 -8.77
N PHE A 267 0.62 9.19 -7.91
CA PHE A 267 0.49 7.88 -7.25
C PHE A 267 0.42 6.72 -8.24
N SER A 268 -0.24 6.91 -9.38
CA SER A 268 -0.30 5.91 -10.46
C SER A 268 1.09 5.41 -10.90
N LYS A 269 2.09 6.33 -10.95
CA LYS A 269 3.48 6.02 -11.30
C LYS A 269 4.17 5.21 -10.21
N ALA A 270 3.89 5.52 -8.95
CA ALA A 270 4.39 4.77 -7.80
C ALA A 270 3.81 3.35 -7.76
N LEU A 271 2.49 3.21 -7.96
CA LEU A 271 1.78 1.93 -7.99
C LEU A 271 2.26 1.01 -9.12
N TYR A 272 2.42 1.51 -10.35
CA TYR A 272 2.94 0.68 -11.44
C TYR A 272 4.40 0.28 -11.22
N CYS A 273 5.21 1.15 -10.60
CA CYS A 273 6.60 0.84 -10.24
C CYS A 273 6.69 -0.25 -9.17
N LEU A 274 5.91 -0.12 -8.09
CA LEU A 274 5.72 -1.12 -7.04
C LEU A 274 5.30 -2.46 -7.64
N GLN A 275 4.15 -2.51 -8.32
CA GLN A 275 3.53 -3.76 -8.73
C GLN A 275 4.36 -4.49 -9.79
N ALA A 276 5.06 -3.77 -10.68
CA ALA A 276 5.99 -4.39 -11.62
C ALA A 276 7.20 -5.01 -10.91
N ALA A 277 7.75 -4.33 -9.89
CA ALA A 277 8.86 -4.85 -9.10
C ALA A 277 8.42 -6.04 -8.22
N ASP A 278 7.35 -5.92 -7.43
CA ASP A 278 6.80 -6.98 -6.58
C ASP A 278 6.50 -8.25 -7.39
N THR A 279 5.71 -8.12 -8.46
CA THR A 279 5.32 -9.28 -9.29
C THR A 279 6.54 -9.96 -9.91
N THR A 280 7.55 -9.18 -10.33
CA THR A 280 8.80 -9.74 -10.88
C THR A 280 9.63 -10.41 -9.80
N LEU A 281 9.80 -9.78 -8.63
CA LEU A 281 10.58 -10.31 -7.52
C LEU A 281 9.96 -11.59 -6.95
N TYR A 282 8.65 -11.60 -6.70
CA TYR A 282 7.93 -12.78 -6.21
C TYR A 282 8.00 -13.93 -7.22
N LEU A 283 7.80 -13.64 -8.51
CA LEU A 283 7.90 -14.66 -9.57
C LEU A 283 9.31 -15.23 -9.68
N VAL A 284 10.35 -14.39 -9.73
CA VAL A 284 11.76 -14.84 -9.85
C VAL A 284 12.21 -15.59 -8.60
N VAL A 285 11.94 -15.09 -7.40
CA VAL A 285 12.35 -15.74 -6.15
C VAL A 285 11.58 -17.03 -5.90
N GLY A 286 10.27 -17.05 -6.18
CA GLY A 286 9.46 -18.27 -6.12
C GLY A 286 9.97 -19.35 -7.06
N ILE A 287 10.19 -19.01 -8.34
CA ILE A 287 10.76 -19.90 -9.35
C ILE A 287 12.14 -20.40 -8.94
N VAL A 288 13.09 -19.51 -8.61
CA VAL A 288 14.49 -19.88 -8.37
C VAL A 288 14.63 -20.68 -7.09
N VAL A 289 14.08 -20.21 -5.97
CA VAL A 289 14.25 -20.91 -4.69
C VAL A 289 13.57 -22.28 -4.73
N TYR A 290 12.35 -22.40 -5.28
CA TYR A 290 11.69 -23.71 -5.39
C TYR A 290 12.39 -24.63 -6.41
N ALA A 291 12.88 -24.11 -7.55
CA ALA A 291 13.57 -24.94 -8.54
C ALA A 291 14.82 -25.63 -7.96
N PHE A 292 15.60 -24.93 -7.13
CA PHE A 292 16.80 -25.50 -6.51
C PHE A 292 16.54 -26.20 -5.16
N ALA A 293 15.65 -25.70 -4.28
CA ALA A 293 15.38 -26.33 -2.98
C ALA A 293 14.35 -27.48 -3.04
N GLY A 294 13.53 -27.55 -4.09
CA GLY A 294 12.55 -28.61 -4.30
C GLY A 294 11.44 -28.65 -3.24
N PRO A 295 10.81 -29.81 -2.99
CA PRO A 295 9.59 -29.90 -2.17
C PRO A 295 9.79 -29.57 -0.69
N ASN A 296 11.04 -29.51 -0.22
CA ASN A 296 11.40 -29.18 1.16
C ASN A 296 11.59 -27.66 1.39
N THR A 297 11.09 -26.82 0.49
CA THR A 297 11.26 -25.36 0.57
C THR A 297 10.53 -24.78 1.79
N VAL A 298 11.27 -24.16 2.71
CA VAL A 298 10.74 -23.56 3.95
C VAL A 298 10.44 -22.07 3.81
N SER A 299 9.51 -21.58 4.63
CA SER A 299 9.31 -20.16 4.96
C SER A 299 9.83 -19.88 6.37
N PRO A 300 10.51 -18.75 6.65
CA PRO A 300 10.92 -17.72 5.69
C PRO A 300 11.98 -18.21 4.69
N ALA A 301 11.92 -17.72 3.45
CA ALA A 301 12.75 -18.15 2.32
C ALA A 301 14.27 -18.19 2.59
N LEU A 302 14.78 -17.27 3.42
CA LEU A 302 16.19 -17.20 3.84
C LEU A 302 16.65 -18.51 4.52
N GLY A 303 15.70 -19.25 5.11
CA GLY A 303 15.87 -20.53 5.79
C GLY A 303 16.45 -21.66 4.92
N ASN A 304 16.26 -21.59 3.61
CA ASN A 304 16.64 -22.63 2.63
C ASN A 304 18.15 -22.70 2.33
N THR A 305 18.94 -21.75 2.83
CA THR A 305 20.40 -21.75 2.61
C THR A 305 21.18 -22.50 3.70
N GLY A 306 22.40 -22.93 3.35
CA GLY A 306 23.34 -23.51 4.31
C GLY A 306 23.66 -22.57 5.48
N THR A 307 24.00 -23.15 6.64
CA THR A 307 24.03 -22.47 7.95
C THR A 307 24.73 -21.10 7.98
N THR A 308 25.89 -20.96 7.34
CA THR A 308 26.64 -19.69 7.27
C THR A 308 25.92 -18.65 6.41
N LEU A 309 25.49 -19.02 5.20
CA LEU A 309 24.76 -18.13 4.28
C LEU A 309 23.43 -17.69 4.89
N ARG A 310 22.74 -18.59 5.60
CA ARG A 310 21.49 -18.30 6.29
C ARG A 310 21.65 -17.20 7.34
N LYS A 311 22.70 -17.26 8.15
CA LYS A 311 23.01 -16.20 9.14
C LYS A 311 23.29 -14.85 8.48
N ILE A 312 24.04 -14.85 7.37
CA ILE A 312 24.32 -13.63 6.60
C ILE A 312 23.03 -13.06 5.99
N ALA A 313 22.19 -13.91 5.39
CA ALA A 313 20.92 -13.51 4.78
C ALA A 313 19.95 -12.91 5.80
N TYR A 314 19.76 -13.54 6.97
CA TYR A 314 18.95 -12.95 8.05
C TYR A 314 19.58 -11.67 8.61
N GLY A 315 20.91 -11.59 8.73
CA GLY A 315 21.61 -10.37 9.13
C GLY A 315 21.37 -9.20 8.16
N MET A 316 21.35 -9.48 6.85
CA MET A 316 21.01 -8.49 5.81
C MET A 316 19.51 -8.17 5.76
N ALA A 317 18.62 -9.07 6.18
CA ALA A 317 17.17 -8.82 6.23
C ALA A 317 16.73 -8.04 7.49
N LEU A 318 17.50 -8.10 8.58
CA LEU A 318 17.15 -7.45 9.87
C LEU A 318 16.75 -5.97 9.73
N PRO A 319 17.48 -5.10 9.00
CA PRO A 319 17.07 -3.71 8.83
C PRO A 319 15.67 -3.58 8.20
N THR A 320 15.36 -4.39 7.19
CA THR A 320 14.04 -4.40 6.54
C THR A 320 12.95 -4.85 7.50
N ILE A 321 13.17 -5.98 8.19
CA ILE A 321 12.19 -6.57 9.12
C ILE A 321 11.77 -5.56 10.19
N MET A 322 12.71 -4.78 10.72
CA MET A 322 12.43 -3.76 11.73
C MET A 322 11.80 -2.48 11.13
N ILE A 323 12.33 -1.97 10.01
CA ILE A 323 11.84 -0.73 9.38
C ILE A 323 10.43 -0.90 8.79
N ALA A 324 10.11 -2.07 8.22
CA ALA A 324 8.76 -2.37 7.72
C ALA A 324 7.74 -2.49 8.87
N GLY A 325 8.11 -3.08 10.02
CA GLY A 325 7.28 -3.07 11.22
C GLY A 325 6.99 -1.64 11.74
N VAL A 326 7.98 -0.76 11.65
CA VAL A 326 7.87 0.67 12.00
C VAL A 326 6.91 1.42 11.06
N ILE A 327 6.97 1.17 9.76
CA ILE A 327 6.06 1.79 8.76
C ILE A 327 4.60 1.44 9.09
N ASN A 328 4.32 0.15 9.35
CA ASN A 328 2.99 -0.32 9.76
C ASN A 328 2.54 0.34 11.07
N GLY A 329 3.40 0.41 12.09
CA GLY A 329 3.13 1.10 13.35
C GLY A 329 2.82 2.60 13.17
N HIS A 330 3.51 3.27 12.25
CA HIS A 330 3.29 4.67 11.92
C HIS A 330 1.95 4.91 11.20
N VAL A 331 1.62 4.08 10.20
CA VAL A 331 0.30 4.10 9.54
C VAL A 331 -0.80 3.87 10.57
N CYS A 332 -0.65 2.87 11.44
CA CYS A 332 -1.64 2.54 12.47
C CYS A 332 -1.85 3.70 13.47
N ALA A 333 -0.81 4.45 13.84
CA ALA A 333 -0.93 5.63 14.69
C ALA A 333 -1.79 6.74 14.05
N LYS A 334 -1.70 6.92 12.72
CA LYS A 334 -2.51 7.88 11.95
C LYS A 334 -3.96 7.46 11.70
N LEU A 335 -4.37 6.29 12.21
CA LEU A 335 -5.78 5.87 12.24
C LEU A 335 -6.51 6.32 13.51
N VAL A 336 -5.75 6.72 14.54
CA VAL A 336 -6.25 7.00 15.90
C VAL A 336 -6.11 8.49 16.27
N SER A 337 -5.29 9.24 15.52
CA SER A 337 -5.09 10.70 15.66
C SER A 337 -5.97 11.51 14.71
#